data_AF-L1LXE4-F1
#
_entry.id   AF-L1LXE4-F1
#
_cell.length_a   1.000
_cell.length_b   1.000
_cell.length_c   1.000
_cell.angle_alpha   90.00
_cell.angle_beta   90.00
_cell.angle_gamma   90.00
#
_symmetry.space_group_name_H-M   'P 1'
#
loop_
_entity.id
_entity.type
_entity.pdbx_description
1 polymer ?
#
loop_
_entity_poly.entity_id
_entity_poly.type
_entity_poly.pdbx_seq_one_letter_code
_entity_poly.pdbx_strand_id
1 'polypeptide(L)'
;MQWTHEQSPIIQSEAPKLLIQAGAGSGKTTTLVGYAQHHSRLRILYLCYNKSVEIAARGRFPRNVVNKTAHGLAYAVYGTQFSHKQTNNLRLTDIARAIDTQDWELVRDVLTTLNNYMASADDLIERCHFPRFRDRPMLTSAQERYLKQALAAAMGIWMRMTDLQDTAVQITHDGYLKLYQLSKPDLSQRFDCVLLDEGQDVNPVIADIVRIQNIRKVAVGDRHQQIYRFRGAEDALNASWMAGAEKHYLTQSFRFGPAVAHVANIILSYKGETRKLQGLGEKTLVKKALPVGLPHRTYIHRTVIGVIENALCLVTEKPKIYWVGGIDSYSVRDLEDLFYFSRQQRDLVQNKKLLRDYRDYAQYVEIAEVSQDSEMIRSIKIINMYPDLPQRILALRSCTVDKELDATITLTSAHKSKGLEWDFVGLFDDFTSDPLSPDIDPGRRDDELNLLYVAVTRAMKILAINSLVLSIMERYVDALAPGARQARG
;
A
#
# COMPACT_ATOMS: atom_id res chain seq x y z
N MET A 1 -5.42 -21.53 24.11
CA MET A 1 -4.78 -20.18 24.15
C MET A 1 -5.38 -19.42 25.31
N GLN A 2 -4.56 -18.68 26.05
CA GLN A 2 -5.05 -17.73 27.05
C GLN A 2 -5.19 -16.37 26.38
N TRP A 3 -6.40 -15.83 26.35
CA TRP A 3 -6.70 -14.52 25.77
C TRP A 3 -6.30 -13.42 26.76
N THR A 4 -5.84 -12.27 26.27
CA THR A 4 -5.58 -11.12 27.14
C THR A 4 -6.88 -10.52 27.69
N HIS A 5 -6.76 -9.66 28.69
CA HIS A 5 -7.88 -8.87 29.20
C HIS A 5 -8.45 -7.91 28.14
N GLU A 6 -7.66 -7.50 27.15
CA GLU A 6 -8.12 -6.69 26.00
C GLU A 6 -8.84 -7.54 24.94
N GLN A 7 -8.37 -8.78 24.69
CA GLN A 7 -8.94 -9.67 23.67
C GLN A 7 -10.25 -10.34 24.11
N SER A 8 -10.36 -10.71 25.38
CA SER A 8 -11.52 -11.44 25.91
C SER A 8 -12.87 -10.72 25.67
N PRO A 9 -13.04 -9.42 25.99
CA PRO A 9 -14.32 -8.75 25.75
C PRO A 9 -14.64 -8.59 24.25
N ILE A 10 -13.61 -8.44 23.40
CA ILE A 10 -13.80 -8.43 21.94
C ILE A 10 -14.40 -9.76 21.47
N ILE A 11 -13.82 -10.87 21.92
CA ILE A 11 -14.21 -12.23 21.50
C ILE A 11 -15.64 -12.58 21.92
N GLN A 12 -16.09 -12.02 23.05
CA GLN A 12 -17.42 -12.29 23.62
C GLN A 12 -18.51 -11.32 23.12
N SER A 13 -18.13 -10.25 22.41
CA SER A 13 -19.08 -9.20 22.01
C SER A 13 -20.11 -9.70 20.98
N GLU A 14 -21.38 -9.49 21.31
CA GLU A 14 -22.51 -9.74 20.42
C GLU A 14 -23.02 -8.48 19.70
N ALA A 15 -22.32 -7.35 19.85
CA ALA A 15 -22.75 -6.09 19.28
C ALA A 15 -22.94 -6.20 17.76
N PRO A 16 -23.97 -5.54 17.20
CA PRO A 16 -24.21 -5.53 15.76
C PRO A 16 -23.07 -4.82 14.99
N LYS A 17 -22.39 -3.88 15.64
CA LYS A 17 -21.19 -3.21 15.13
C LYS A 17 -20.11 -3.24 16.20
N LEU A 18 -18.96 -3.80 15.85
CA LEU A 18 -17.79 -3.92 16.72
C LEU A 18 -16.58 -3.31 16.02
N LEU A 19 -15.92 -2.37 16.68
CA LEU A 19 -14.74 -1.67 16.19
C LEU A 19 -13.55 -1.97 17.09
N ILE A 20 -12.47 -2.48 16.52
CA ILE A 20 -11.27 -2.88 17.24
C ILE A 20 -10.09 -2.02 16.74
N GLN A 21 -9.66 -1.07 17.57
CA GLN A 21 -8.49 -0.25 17.30
C GLN A 21 -7.23 -0.90 17.88
N ALA A 22 -6.40 -1.41 17.00
CA ALA A 22 -5.27 -2.24 17.37
C ALA A 22 -3.94 -1.57 17.04
N GLY A 23 -2.91 -1.82 17.84
CA GLY A 23 -1.54 -1.42 17.52
C GLY A 23 -0.79 -2.45 16.68
N ALA A 24 0.40 -2.09 16.21
CA ALA A 24 1.29 -3.00 15.50
C ALA A 24 1.62 -4.25 16.34
N GLY A 25 1.53 -5.43 15.75
CA GLY A 25 1.88 -6.70 16.42
C GLY A 25 0.93 -7.13 17.54
N SER A 26 -0.25 -6.51 17.68
CA SER A 26 -1.16 -6.75 18.80
C SER A 26 -2.10 -7.97 18.67
N GLY A 27 -1.91 -8.78 17.62
CA GLY A 27 -2.68 -10.01 17.44
C GLY A 27 -4.07 -9.83 16.83
N LYS A 28 -4.30 -8.78 16.01
CA LYS A 28 -5.56 -8.51 15.28
C LYS A 28 -6.24 -9.78 14.72
N THR A 29 -5.54 -10.47 13.82
CA THR A 29 -6.06 -11.69 13.16
C THR A 29 -6.31 -12.82 14.17
N THR A 30 -5.45 -12.96 15.19
CA THR A 30 -5.64 -13.96 16.26
C THR A 30 -6.91 -13.67 17.06
N THR A 31 -7.18 -12.40 17.37
CA THR A 31 -8.42 -11.97 18.04
C THR A 31 -9.65 -12.27 17.17
N LEU A 32 -9.59 -12.01 15.85
CA LEU A 32 -10.67 -12.37 14.92
C LEU A 32 -10.90 -13.88 14.82
N VAL A 33 -9.83 -14.68 14.86
CA VAL A 33 -9.95 -16.15 14.93
C VAL A 33 -10.66 -16.57 16.21
N GLY A 34 -10.27 -15.99 17.35
CA GLY A 34 -10.93 -16.22 18.64
C GLY A 34 -12.42 -15.85 18.61
N TYR A 35 -12.75 -14.69 18.03
CA TYR A 35 -14.12 -14.23 17.82
C TYR A 35 -14.93 -15.25 17.00
N ALA A 36 -14.39 -15.70 15.86
CA ALA A 36 -15.07 -16.65 15.00
C ALA A 36 -15.27 -18.03 15.65
N GLN A 37 -14.33 -18.46 16.50
CA GLN A 37 -14.44 -19.70 17.27
C GLN A 37 -15.53 -19.60 18.36
N HIS A 38 -15.59 -18.48 19.07
CA HIS A 38 -16.60 -18.23 20.08
C HIS A 38 -18.01 -18.19 19.45
N HIS A 39 -18.16 -17.51 18.32
CA HIS A 39 -19.40 -17.41 17.57
C HIS A 39 -19.55 -18.50 16.49
N SER A 40 -19.27 -19.75 16.84
CA SER A 40 -19.28 -20.91 15.91
C SER A 40 -20.60 -21.16 15.17
N ARG A 41 -21.71 -20.61 15.66
CA ARG A 41 -23.05 -20.70 15.03
C ARG A 41 -23.26 -19.71 13.88
N LEU A 42 -22.46 -18.65 13.79
CA LEU A 42 -22.59 -17.66 12.73
C LEU A 42 -21.89 -18.13 11.45
N ARG A 43 -22.50 -17.84 10.29
CA ARG A 43 -21.83 -17.93 8.98
C ARG A 43 -21.06 -16.63 8.77
N ILE A 44 -19.74 -16.71 8.78
CA ILE A 44 -18.88 -15.52 8.82
C ILE A 44 -18.15 -15.34 7.49
N LEU A 45 -18.13 -14.12 6.97
CA LEU A 45 -17.25 -13.70 5.89
C LEU A 45 -16.05 -12.94 6.47
N TYR A 46 -14.84 -13.45 6.25
CA TYR A 46 -13.61 -12.72 6.55
C TYR A 46 -13.08 -12.07 5.28
N LEU A 47 -13.04 -10.73 5.28
CA LEU A 47 -12.50 -9.89 4.22
C LEU A 47 -11.07 -9.45 4.59
N CYS A 48 -10.12 -9.92 3.80
CA CYS A 48 -8.70 -9.56 3.94
C CYS A 48 -8.22 -8.70 2.76
N TYR A 49 -7.14 -7.96 3.01
CA TYR A 49 -6.59 -6.99 2.08
C TYR A 49 -5.94 -7.61 0.84
N ASN A 50 -5.27 -8.76 0.97
CA ASN A 50 -4.53 -9.37 -0.14
C ASN A 50 -4.60 -10.91 -0.14
N LYS A 51 -4.15 -11.50 -1.25
CA LYS A 51 -4.26 -12.95 -1.47
C LYS A 51 -3.37 -13.77 -0.53
N SER A 52 -2.20 -13.27 -0.13
CA SER A 52 -1.31 -13.99 0.79
C SER A 52 -1.93 -14.09 2.18
N VAL A 53 -2.59 -13.02 2.68
CA VAL A 53 -3.36 -13.04 3.91
C VAL A 53 -4.55 -14.00 3.80
N GLU A 54 -5.27 -14.02 2.67
CA GLU A 54 -6.35 -14.98 2.44
C GLU A 54 -5.87 -16.43 2.59
N ILE A 55 -4.74 -16.78 1.97
CA ILE A 55 -4.17 -18.13 2.01
C ILE A 55 -3.77 -18.49 3.45
N ALA A 56 -3.10 -17.57 4.17
CA ALA A 56 -2.73 -17.78 5.56
C ALA A 56 -3.96 -17.92 6.48
N ALA A 57 -5.02 -17.16 6.22
CA ALA A 57 -6.26 -17.19 7.00
C ALA A 57 -7.01 -18.53 6.88
N ARG A 58 -7.00 -19.17 5.70
CA ARG A 58 -7.66 -20.48 5.48
C ARG A 58 -7.18 -21.58 6.43
N GLY A 59 -5.92 -21.52 6.88
CA GLY A 59 -5.36 -22.48 7.83
C GLY A 59 -5.62 -22.16 9.30
N ARG A 60 -6.08 -20.92 9.62
CA ARG A 60 -6.22 -20.42 10.99
C ARG A 60 -7.67 -20.28 11.44
N PHE A 61 -8.54 -19.84 10.54
CA PHE A 61 -9.95 -19.61 10.86
C PHE A 61 -10.76 -20.93 10.92
N PRO A 62 -11.79 -21.00 11.78
CA PRO A 62 -12.67 -22.16 11.87
C PRO A 62 -13.55 -22.33 10.61
N ARG A 63 -14.18 -23.51 10.49
CA ARG A 63 -14.95 -23.92 9.29
C ARG A 63 -16.17 -23.05 8.97
N ASN A 64 -16.70 -22.33 9.95
CA ASN A 64 -17.83 -21.41 9.76
C ASN A 64 -17.42 -20.09 9.09
N VAL A 65 -16.15 -19.91 8.73
CA VAL A 65 -15.61 -18.69 8.13
C VAL A 65 -15.22 -18.93 6.66
N VAL A 66 -15.75 -18.09 5.78
CA VAL A 66 -15.31 -17.98 4.38
C VAL A 66 -14.26 -16.87 4.29
N ASN A 67 -13.03 -17.24 3.93
CA ASN A 67 -11.91 -16.32 3.79
C ASN A 67 -11.77 -15.86 2.34
N LYS A 68 -11.90 -14.56 2.08
CA LYS A 68 -11.82 -13.96 0.73
C LYS A 68 -11.16 -12.58 0.76
N THR A 69 -10.52 -12.20 -0.33
CA THR A 69 -10.34 -10.77 -0.67
C THR A 69 -11.62 -10.22 -1.30
N ALA A 70 -11.82 -8.90 -1.27
CA ALA A 70 -12.95 -8.27 -1.95
C ALA A 70 -12.93 -8.52 -3.47
N HIS A 71 -11.77 -8.38 -4.11
CA HIS A 71 -11.58 -8.78 -5.52
C HIS A 71 -11.90 -10.25 -5.75
N GLY A 72 -11.62 -11.14 -4.80
CA GLY A 72 -11.94 -12.57 -4.89
C GLY A 72 -13.44 -12.87 -4.79
N LEU A 73 -14.23 -12.01 -4.13
CA LEU A 73 -15.70 -12.07 -4.18
C LEU A 73 -16.22 -11.58 -5.53
N ALA A 74 -15.75 -10.41 -5.96
CA ALA A 74 -16.15 -9.82 -7.24
C ALA A 74 -15.76 -10.70 -8.43
N TYR A 75 -14.59 -11.35 -8.37
CA TYR A 75 -14.11 -12.24 -9.43
C TYR A 75 -15.06 -13.43 -9.66
N ALA A 76 -15.64 -13.98 -8.60
CA ALA A 76 -16.57 -15.10 -8.70
C ALA A 76 -17.87 -14.75 -9.42
N VAL A 77 -18.25 -13.46 -9.43
CA VAL A 77 -19.48 -12.98 -10.07
C VAL A 77 -19.21 -12.38 -11.45
N TYR A 78 -18.26 -11.45 -11.54
CA TYR A 78 -17.95 -10.70 -12.76
C TYR A 78 -16.61 -11.07 -13.37
N GLY A 79 -15.56 -11.28 -12.56
CA GLY A 79 -14.20 -11.46 -13.08
C GLY A 79 -14.04 -12.65 -14.03
N THR A 80 -14.76 -13.76 -13.81
CA THR A 80 -14.76 -14.91 -14.73
C THR A 80 -15.30 -14.58 -16.12
N GLN A 81 -16.20 -13.62 -16.24
CA GLN A 81 -16.80 -13.21 -17.52
C GLN A 81 -15.83 -12.41 -18.40
N PHE A 82 -14.85 -11.74 -17.76
CA PHE A 82 -13.87 -10.90 -18.44
C PHE A 82 -12.49 -11.56 -18.64
N SER A 83 -12.36 -12.87 -18.41
CA SER A 83 -11.05 -13.55 -18.43
C SER A 83 -10.26 -13.40 -19.73
N HIS A 84 -10.95 -13.20 -20.86
CA HIS A 84 -10.34 -12.98 -22.18
C HIS A 84 -9.77 -11.57 -22.39
N LYS A 85 -10.13 -10.60 -21.54
CA LYS A 85 -9.75 -9.19 -21.69
C LYS A 85 -9.29 -8.52 -20.38
N GLN A 86 -8.65 -9.28 -19.51
CA GLN A 86 -8.11 -8.80 -18.24
C GLN A 86 -6.70 -8.22 -18.37
N THR A 87 -6.46 -7.11 -17.69
CA THR A 87 -5.13 -6.52 -17.50
C THR A 87 -4.90 -6.19 -16.03
N ASN A 88 -3.64 -6.16 -15.60
CA ASN A 88 -3.30 -5.76 -14.24
C ASN A 88 -3.50 -4.25 -14.04
N ASN A 89 -3.05 -3.45 -15.01
CA ASN A 89 -3.09 -1.98 -14.97
C ASN A 89 -3.46 -1.41 -16.33
N LEU A 90 -4.08 -0.23 -16.35
CA LEU A 90 -4.30 0.58 -17.55
C LEU A 90 -3.02 1.39 -17.85
N ARG A 91 -2.58 1.41 -19.12
CA ARG A 91 -1.40 2.16 -19.56
C ARG A 91 -1.82 3.44 -20.28
N LEU A 92 -0.99 4.48 -20.20
CA LEU A 92 -1.18 5.73 -20.95
C LEU A 92 -1.36 5.45 -22.46
N THR A 93 -0.54 4.55 -23.02
CA THR A 93 -0.57 4.20 -24.45
C THR A 93 -1.82 3.43 -24.86
N ASP A 94 -2.45 2.68 -23.95
CA ASP A 94 -3.73 2.02 -24.19
C ASP A 94 -4.88 3.04 -24.21
N ILE A 95 -4.85 3.99 -23.26
CA ILE A 95 -5.84 5.08 -23.18
C ILE A 95 -5.74 6.01 -24.38
N ALA A 96 -4.53 6.43 -24.76
CA ALA A 96 -4.27 7.27 -25.93
C ALA A 96 -4.84 6.66 -27.23
N ARG A 97 -4.63 5.35 -27.44
CA ARG A 97 -5.21 4.61 -28.57
C ARG A 97 -6.72 4.46 -28.47
N ALA A 98 -7.26 4.29 -27.26
CA ALA A 98 -8.69 4.12 -27.07
C ALA A 98 -9.49 5.40 -27.39
N ILE A 99 -8.93 6.59 -27.12
CA ILE A 99 -9.58 7.89 -27.37
C ILE A 99 -9.02 8.62 -28.60
N ASP A 100 -8.12 7.98 -29.34
CA ASP A 100 -7.47 8.49 -30.56
C ASP A 100 -6.88 9.90 -30.41
N THR A 101 -5.94 10.05 -29.46
CA THR A 101 -5.27 11.34 -29.21
C THR A 101 -3.79 11.18 -28.90
N GLN A 102 -3.04 12.26 -29.16
CA GLN A 102 -1.65 12.43 -28.73
C GLN A 102 -1.51 13.47 -27.59
N ASP A 103 -2.63 13.99 -27.08
CA ASP A 103 -2.65 14.84 -25.89
C ASP A 103 -2.39 14.00 -24.64
N TRP A 104 -1.11 13.84 -24.28
CA TRP A 104 -0.69 13.02 -23.13
C TRP A 104 -1.15 13.57 -21.78
N GLU A 105 -1.41 14.88 -21.70
CA GLU A 105 -2.01 15.48 -20.53
C GLU A 105 -3.45 15.03 -20.35
N LEU A 106 -4.25 15.08 -21.42
CA LEU A 106 -5.61 14.56 -21.43
C LEU A 106 -5.65 13.06 -21.13
N VAL A 107 -4.77 12.28 -21.76
CA VAL A 107 -4.66 10.83 -21.56
C VAL A 107 -4.40 10.50 -20.09
N ARG A 108 -3.45 11.19 -19.45
CA ARG A 108 -3.16 11.01 -18.03
C ARG A 108 -4.37 11.37 -17.17
N ASP A 109 -5.02 12.48 -17.45
CA ASP A 109 -6.15 12.94 -16.65
C ASP A 109 -7.35 12.00 -16.79
N VAL A 110 -7.61 11.45 -18.00
CA VAL A 110 -8.62 10.42 -18.25
C VAL A 110 -8.30 9.13 -17.49
N LEU A 111 -7.05 8.64 -17.60
CA LEU A 111 -6.59 7.46 -16.86
C LEU A 111 -6.76 7.63 -15.34
N THR A 112 -6.35 8.79 -14.82
CA THR A 112 -6.45 9.10 -13.38
C THR A 112 -7.91 9.20 -12.95
N THR A 113 -8.77 9.80 -13.78
CA THR A 113 -10.22 9.90 -13.52
C THR A 113 -10.86 8.51 -13.44
N LEU A 114 -10.53 7.60 -14.37
CA LEU A 114 -10.99 6.22 -14.36
C LEU A 114 -10.55 5.48 -13.09
N ASN A 115 -9.28 5.58 -12.73
CA ASN A 115 -8.75 4.94 -11.51
C ASN A 115 -9.42 5.49 -10.25
N ASN A 116 -9.64 6.81 -10.17
CA ASN A 116 -10.34 7.43 -9.05
C ASN A 116 -11.80 6.95 -8.96
N TYR A 117 -12.50 6.80 -10.08
CA TYR A 117 -13.87 6.27 -10.12
C TYR A 117 -13.94 4.79 -9.71
N MET A 118 -13.02 3.96 -10.23
CA MET A 118 -12.94 2.55 -9.85
C MET A 118 -12.53 2.35 -8.39
N ALA A 119 -12.04 3.39 -7.72
CA ALA A 119 -11.71 3.40 -6.30
C ALA A 119 -12.68 4.24 -5.44
N SER A 120 -13.81 4.71 -6.00
CA SER A 120 -14.83 5.48 -5.26
C SER A 120 -16.09 4.66 -5.01
N ALA A 121 -16.92 5.10 -4.06
CA ALA A 121 -18.25 4.54 -3.84
C ALA A 121 -19.31 5.09 -4.82
N ASP A 122 -18.95 6.05 -5.68
CA ASP A 122 -19.91 6.80 -6.51
C ASP A 122 -20.47 5.94 -7.65
N ASP A 123 -21.78 6.06 -7.95
CA ASP A 123 -22.42 5.26 -9.00
C ASP A 123 -21.97 5.69 -10.41
N LEU A 124 -21.62 6.97 -10.59
CA LEU A 124 -21.28 7.58 -11.88
C LEU A 124 -19.92 8.30 -11.87
N ILE A 125 -19.32 8.45 -13.05
CA ILE A 125 -18.09 9.24 -13.22
C ILE A 125 -18.46 10.73 -13.18
N GLU A 126 -18.14 11.38 -12.07
CA GLU A 126 -18.38 12.82 -11.89
C GLU A 126 -17.10 13.65 -11.74
N ARG A 127 -17.25 14.98 -11.60
CA ARG A 127 -16.16 15.95 -11.42
C ARG A 127 -15.24 15.63 -10.24
N CYS A 128 -15.76 15.03 -9.16
CA CYS A 128 -14.96 14.62 -8.00
C CYS A 128 -13.82 13.64 -8.39
N HIS A 129 -14.00 12.83 -9.44
CA HIS A 129 -12.99 11.89 -9.90
C HIS A 129 -11.87 12.57 -10.70
N PHE A 130 -12.11 13.74 -11.25
CA PHE A 130 -11.16 14.45 -12.09
C PHE A 130 -10.16 15.28 -11.24
N PRO A 131 -8.85 14.97 -11.28
CA PRO A 131 -7.89 15.51 -10.30
C PRO A 131 -7.55 16.99 -10.53
N ARG A 132 -7.33 17.43 -11.78
CA ARG A 132 -6.73 18.75 -12.10
C ARG A 132 -7.57 19.93 -11.59
N PHE A 133 -8.88 19.77 -11.48
CA PHE A 133 -9.83 20.82 -11.07
C PHE A 133 -10.66 20.45 -9.84
N ARG A 134 -10.28 19.41 -9.09
CA ARG A 134 -11.05 18.89 -7.96
C ARG A 134 -11.33 19.97 -6.91
N ASP A 135 -10.30 20.69 -6.49
CA ASP A 135 -10.38 21.67 -5.40
C ASP A 135 -10.61 23.10 -5.88
N ARG A 136 -10.90 23.29 -7.17
CA ARG A 136 -11.19 24.62 -7.74
C ARG A 136 -12.69 24.82 -7.77
N PRO A 137 -13.27 25.80 -7.04
CA PRO A 137 -14.71 26.01 -7.05
C PRO A 137 -15.19 26.57 -8.40
N MET A 138 -14.48 27.57 -8.94
CA MET A 138 -14.82 28.25 -10.19
C MET A 138 -13.86 27.85 -11.31
N LEU A 139 -14.40 27.61 -12.51
CA LEU A 139 -13.65 27.28 -13.71
C LEU A 139 -13.95 28.29 -14.81
N THR A 140 -12.96 28.56 -15.66
CA THR A 140 -13.19 29.33 -16.90
C THR A 140 -13.95 28.48 -17.91
N SER A 141 -14.59 29.09 -18.91
CA SER A 141 -15.31 28.35 -19.96
C SER A 141 -14.42 27.35 -20.72
N ALA A 142 -13.13 27.66 -20.86
CA ALA A 142 -12.14 26.75 -21.45
C ALA A 142 -11.86 25.54 -20.54
N GLN A 143 -11.70 25.77 -19.23
CA GLN A 143 -11.49 24.70 -18.25
C GLN A 143 -12.73 23.80 -18.12
N GLU A 144 -13.94 24.37 -18.17
CA GLU A 144 -15.17 23.58 -18.18
C GLU A 144 -15.29 22.71 -19.43
N ARG A 145 -14.91 23.24 -20.61
CA ARG A 145 -14.90 22.46 -21.85
C ARG A 145 -13.91 21.30 -21.76
N TYR A 146 -12.70 21.56 -21.24
CA TYR A 146 -11.69 20.52 -21.02
C TYR A 146 -12.17 19.45 -20.04
N LEU A 147 -12.76 19.85 -18.90
CA LEU A 147 -13.35 18.93 -17.93
C LEU A 147 -14.42 18.04 -18.58
N LYS A 148 -15.35 18.63 -19.34
CA LYS A 148 -16.41 17.88 -20.04
C LYS A 148 -15.83 16.89 -21.04
N GLN A 149 -14.81 17.29 -21.79
CA GLN A 149 -14.10 16.41 -22.73
C GLN A 149 -13.44 15.23 -22.01
N ALA A 150 -12.70 15.48 -20.94
CA ALA A 150 -12.03 14.44 -20.17
C ALA A 150 -13.01 13.46 -19.51
N LEU A 151 -14.11 13.97 -18.92
CA LEU A 151 -15.15 13.13 -18.32
C LEU A 151 -15.86 12.28 -19.38
N ALA A 152 -16.22 12.86 -20.54
CA ALA A 152 -16.83 12.12 -21.63
C ALA A 152 -15.90 11.00 -22.16
N ALA A 153 -14.61 11.29 -22.29
CA ALA A 153 -13.61 10.29 -22.68
C ALA A 153 -13.50 9.17 -21.63
N ALA A 154 -13.43 9.50 -20.34
CA ALA A 154 -13.40 8.51 -19.27
C ALA A 154 -14.67 7.64 -19.25
N MET A 155 -15.86 8.22 -19.41
CA MET A 155 -17.12 7.48 -19.54
C MET A 155 -17.12 6.54 -20.74
N GLY A 156 -16.66 7.02 -21.91
CA GLY A 156 -16.55 6.21 -23.12
C GLY A 156 -15.63 5.01 -22.94
N ILE A 157 -14.48 5.19 -22.28
CA ILE A 157 -13.57 4.09 -21.95
C ILE A 157 -14.21 3.14 -20.95
N TRP A 158 -14.87 3.62 -19.90
CA TRP A 158 -15.56 2.77 -18.92
C TRP A 158 -16.63 1.88 -19.58
N MET A 159 -17.44 2.45 -20.48
CA MET A 159 -18.44 1.68 -21.23
C MET A 159 -17.80 0.57 -22.07
N ARG A 160 -16.72 0.89 -22.81
CA ARG A 160 -15.98 -0.09 -23.62
C ARG A 160 -15.27 -1.14 -22.76
N MET A 161 -14.76 -0.74 -21.61
CA MET A 161 -14.08 -1.62 -20.67
C MET A 161 -15.04 -2.65 -20.07
N THR A 162 -16.28 -2.23 -19.78
CA THR A 162 -17.34 -3.08 -19.22
C THR A 162 -18.15 -3.84 -20.26
N ASP A 163 -18.03 -3.49 -21.54
CA ASP A 163 -18.54 -4.29 -22.65
C ASP A 163 -17.71 -5.58 -22.81
N LEU A 164 -18.37 -6.73 -22.76
CA LEU A 164 -17.74 -8.05 -22.91
C LEU A 164 -17.23 -8.29 -24.34
N GLN A 165 -17.83 -7.63 -25.34
CA GLN A 165 -17.53 -7.83 -26.76
C GLN A 165 -16.40 -6.93 -27.26
N ASP A 166 -16.13 -5.78 -26.62
CA ASP A 166 -15.00 -4.93 -26.99
C ASP A 166 -13.69 -5.50 -26.44
N THR A 167 -12.92 -6.23 -27.26
CA THR A 167 -11.62 -6.76 -26.83
C THR A 167 -10.48 -5.75 -26.93
N ALA A 168 -10.71 -4.56 -27.49
CA ALA A 168 -9.67 -3.54 -27.68
C ALA A 168 -9.36 -2.80 -26.37
N VAL A 169 -10.35 -2.64 -25.48
CA VAL A 169 -10.18 -2.00 -24.17
C VAL A 169 -10.25 -3.06 -23.06
N GLN A 170 -9.13 -3.28 -22.38
CA GLN A 170 -9.01 -4.28 -21.31
C GLN A 170 -9.60 -3.78 -19.98
N ILE A 171 -10.09 -4.69 -19.15
CA ILE A 171 -10.59 -4.39 -17.80
C ILE A 171 -9.57 -4.75 -16.71
N THR A 172 -9.47 -3.92 -15.69
CA THR A 172 -8.62 -4.17 -14.52
C THR A 172 -9.34 -4.98 -13.45
N HIS A 173 -8.58 -5.44 -12.46
CA HIS A 173 -9.15 -6.04 -11.26
C HIS A 173 -10.08 -5.09 -10.49
N ASP A 174 -9.76 -3.80 -10.47
CA ASP A 174 -10.63 -2.78 -9.87
C ASP A 174 -11.88 -2.51 -10.70
N GLY A 175 -11.83 -2.67 -12.03
CA GLY A 175 -12.98 -2.51 -12.91
C GLY A 175 -14.10 -3.50 -12.61
N TYR A 176 -13.80 -4.80 -12.51
CA TYR A 176 -14.85 -5.77 -12.16
C TYR A 176 -15.24 -5.71 -10.67
N LEU A 177 -14.35 -5.24 -9.79
CA LEU A 177 -14.70 -4.98 -8.39
C LEU A 177 -15.71 -3.83 -8.30
N LYS A 178 -15.52 -2.78 -9.11
CA LYS A 178 -16.48 -1.68 -9.26
C LYS A 178 -17.83 -2.17 -9.79
N LEU A 179 -17.85 -3.02 -10.81
CA LEU A 179 -19.10 -3.67 -11.28
C LEU A 179 -19.81 -4.45 -10.16
N TYR A 180 -19.05 -5.18 -9.34
CA TYR A 180 -19.61 -5.90 -8.21
C TYR A 180 -20.22 -4.96 -7.16
N GLN A 181 -19.56 -3.85 -6.83
CA GLN A 181 -20.13 -2.83 -5.94
C GLN A 181 -21.40 -2.20 -6.51
N LEU A 182 -21.40 -1.83 -7.80
CA LEU A 182 -22.56 -1.26 -8.49
C LEU A 182 -23.77 -2.21 -8.52
N SER A 183 -23.53 -3.53 -8.46
CA SER A 183 -24.60 -4.53 -8.36
C SER A 183 -25.36 -4.53 -7.02
N LYS A 184 -24.86 -3.77 -6.02
CA LYS A 184 -25.41 -3.67 -4.65
C LYS A 184 -25.65 -5.06 -4.04
N PRO A 185 -24.59 -5.86 -3.85
CA PRO A 185 -24.73 -7.26 -3.49
C PRO A 185 -25.32 -7.40 -2.09
N ASP A 186 -26.28 -8.31 -1.92
CA ASP A 186 -26.81 -8.71 -0.62
C ASP A 186 -26.07 -9.95 -0.10
N LEU A 187 -25.19 -9.74 0.88
CA LEU A 187 -24.41 -10.81 1.50
C LEU A 187 -25.18 -11.53 2.63
N SER A 188 -26.31 -10.99 3.09
CA SER A 188 -27.07 -11.51 4.24
C SER A 188 -27.66 -12.90 3.99
N GLN A 189 -27.93 -13.24 2.74
CA GLN A 189 -28.42 -14.56 2.36
C GLN A 189 -27.42 -15.67 2.72
N ARG A 190 -26.11 -15.36 2.70
CA ARG A 190 -25.02 -16.33 2.90
C ARG A 190 -24.28 -16.17 4.21
N PHE A 191 -24.28 -14.97 4.77
CA PHE A 191 -23.47 -14.62 5.93
C PHE A 191 -24.30 -13.88 6.97
N ASP A 192 -24.01 -14.13 8.23
CA ASP A 192 -24.62 -13.46 9.38
C ASP A 192 -23.69 -12.37 9.94
N CYS A 193 -22.40 -12.43 9.57
CA CYS A 193 -21.38 -11.49 10.03
C CYS A 193 -20.27 -11.30 8.98
N VAL A 194 -19.76 -10.07 8.88
CA VAL A 194 -18.54 -9.73 8.15
C VAL A 194 -17.45 -9.26 9.11
N LEU A 195 -16.26 -9.87 8.99
CA LEU A 195 -15.02 -9.45 9.64
C LEU A 195 -14.17 -8.72 8.60
N LEU A 196 -13.96 -7.42 8.80
CA LEU A 196 -13.13 -6.57 7.97
C LEU A 196 -11.77 -6.37 8.66
N ASP A 197 -10.72 -6.94 8.08
CA ASP A 197 -9.33 -6.74 8.53
C ASP A 197 -8.69 -5.54 7.83
N GLU A 198 -7.67 -4.96 8.47
CA GLU A 198 -6.96 -3.77 7.98
C GLU A 198 -7.92 -2.62 7.61
N GLY A 199 -8.92 -2.37 8.47
CA GLY A 199 -9.99 -1.39 8.28
C GLY A 199 -9.54 0.03 7.94
N GLN A 200 -8.31 0.41 8.28
CA GLN A 200 -7.75 1.73 8.03
C GLN A 200 -7.35 1.98 6.56
N ASP A 201 -7.12 0.94 5.76
CA ASP A 201 -6.64 1.03 4.36
C ASP A 201 -7.66 0.40 3.38
N VAL A 202 -8.94 0.51 3.70
CA VAL A 202 -10.00 -0.11 2.91
C VAL A 202 -10.31 0.78 1.70
N ASN A 203 -10.34 0.21 0.50
CA ASN A 203 -10.79 0.94 -0.69
C ASN A 203 -12.29 1.34 -0.50
N PRO A 204 -12.71 2.58 -0.80
CA PRO A 204 -14.10 3.03 -0.68
C PRO A 204 -15.12 2.09 -1.32
N VAL A 205 -14.77 1.42 -2.43
CA VAL A 205 -15.61 0.39 -3.05
C VAL A 205 -15.90 -0.77 -2.09
N ILE A 206 -14.88 -1.23 -1.37
CA ILE A 206 -14.99 -2.31 -0.38
C ILE A 206 -15.74 -1.81 0.85
N ALA A 207 -15.45 -0.59 1.31
CA ALA A 207 -16.15 0.03 2.42
C ALA A 207 -17.66 0.13 2.12
N ASP A 208 -18.04 0.54 0.91
CA ASP A 208 -19.42 0.60 0.46
C ASP A 208 -20.09 -0.78 0.42
N ILE A 209 -19.41 -1.79 -0.15
CA ILE A 209 -19.88 -3.18 -0.13
C ILE A 209 -20.15 -3.64 1.30
N VAL A 210 -19.29 -3.34 2.27
CA VAL A 210 -19.51 -3.72 3.68
C VAL A 210 -20.61 -2.90 4.32
N ARG A 211 -20.66 -1.59 4.05
CA ARG A 211 -21.60 -0.62 4.61
C ARG A 211 -23.05 -1.01 4.36
N ILE A 212 -23.38 -1.36 3.12
CA ILE A 212 -24.77 -1.63 2.70
C ILE A 212 -25.35 -2.93 3.28
N GLN A 213 -24.52 -3.78 3.91
CA GLN A 213 -24.97 -5.08 4.40
C GLN A 213 -25.78 -4.95 5.69
N ASN A 214 -26.88 -5.70 5.81
CA ASN A 214 -27.71 -5.77 7.01
C ASN A 214 -27.32 -6.95 7.92
N ILE A 215 -26.02 -7.13 8.14
CA ILE A 215 -25.43 -8.21 8.96
C ILE A 215 -24.52 -7.62 10.03
N ARG A 216 -24.08 -8.43 10.99
CA ARG A 216 -23.12 -8.00 12.01
C ARG A 216 -21.81 -7.57 11.37
N LYS A 217 -21.27 -6.40 11.76
CA LYS A 217 -20.03 -5.84 11.21
C LYS A 217 -18.96 -5.77 12.29
N VAL A 218 -17.84 -6.43 12.06
CA VAL A 218 -16.65 -6.33 12.91
C VAL A 218 -15.52 -5.75 12.07
N ALA A 219 -15.01 -4.58 12.45
CA ALA A 219 -13.87 -3.97 11.78
C ALA A 219 -12.68 -3.91 12.74
N VAL A 220 -11.52 -4.41 12.30
CA VAL A 220 -10.27 -4.32 13.04
C VAL A 220 -9.22 -3.63 12.18
N GLY A 221 -8.39 -2.80 12.81
CA GLY A 221 -7.33 -2.12 12.09
C GLY A 221 -6.43 -1.32 13.01
N ASP A 222 -5.36 -0.80 12.45
CA ASP A 222 -4.43 0.11 13.12
C ASP A 222 -4.45 1.46 12.42
N ARG A 223 -5.10 2.45 13.02
CA ARG A 223 -5.25 3.80 12.45
C ARG A 223 -3.91 4.47 12.09
N HIS A 224 -2.82 4.08 12.77
CA HIS A 224 -1.50 4.62 12.54
C HIS A 224 -0.70 3.85 11.48
N GLN A 225 -1.28 2.79 10.92
CA GLN A 225 -0.75 2.09 9.75
C GLN A 225 -1.54 2.38 8.47
N GLN A 226 -2.31 3.47 8.41
CA GLN A 226 -2.94 3.93 7.17
C GLN A 226 -1.85 4.53 6.27
N ILE A 227 -1.46 3.80 5.22
CA ILE A 227 -0.38 4.22 4.30
C ILE A 227 -0.81 4.20 2.83
N TYR A 228 -2.07 3.89 2.53
CA TYR A 228 -2.61 3.88 1.15
C TYR A 228 -3.61 5.01 0.89
N ARG A 229 -3.60 6.07 1.70
CA ARG A 229 -4.46 7.26 1.51
C ARG A 229 -4.27 7.89 0.14
N PHE A 230 -3.05 7.94 -0.39
CA PHE A 230 -2.75 8.44 -1.73
C PHE A 230 -3.43 7.65 -2.87
N ARG A 231 -3.91 6.42 -2.59
CA ARG A 231 -4.72 5.60 -3.50
C ARG A 231 -6.22 5.73 -3.26
N GLY A 232 -6.64 6.70 -2.44
CA GLY A 232 -8.04 6.92 -2.09
C GLY A 232 -8.59 6.01 -1.00
N ALA A 233 -7.73 5.31 -0.23
CA ALA A 233 -8.20 4.45 0.85
C ALA A 233 -9.00 5.22 1.92
N GLU A 234 -10.13 4.66 2.33
CA GLU A 234 -11.01 5.14 3.39
C GLU A 234 -10.65 4.48 4.73
N ASP A 235 -10.65 5.26 5.81
CA ASP A 235 -10.49 4.73 7.16
C ASP A 235 -11.84 4.26 7.72
N ALA A 236 -12.14 2.98 7.53
CA ALA A 236 -13.35 2.35 8.08
C ALA A 236 -13.42 2.46 9.62
N LEU A 237 -12.28 2.68 10.31
CA LEU A 237 -12.25 2.82 11.76
C LEU A 237 -12.83 4.16 12.24
N ASN A 238 -12.94 5.15 11.34
CA ASN A 238 -13.51 6.47 11.60
C ASN A 238 -14.75 6.75 10.74
N ALA A 239 -15.22 5.77 9.95
CA ALA A 239 -16.33 5.95 9.04
C ALA A 239 -17.69 6.08 9.76
N SER A 240 -18.58 6.91 9.20
CA SER A 240 -19.90 7.20 9.77
C SER A 240 -20.79 5.96 9.90
N TRP A 241 -20.62 4.97 9.02
CA TRP A 241 -21.39 3.73 9.07
C TRP A 241 -21.00 2.82 10.24
N MET A 242 -19.85 3.04 10.88
CA MET A 242 -19.45 2.44 12.14
C MET A 242 -19.80 3.30 13.37
N ALA A 243 -20.54 4.40 13.20
CA ALA A 243 -21.06 5.17 14.32
C ALA A 243 -21.93 4.29 15.24
N GLY A 244 -21.76 4.47 16.55
CA GLY A 244 -22.42 3.68 17.59
C GLY A 244 -21.84 2.27 17.79
N ALA A 245 -20.74 1.90 17.11
CA ALA A 245 -20.08 0.62 17.34
C ALA A 245 -19.53 0.51 18.76
N GLU A 246 -19.59 -0.70 19.32
CA GLU A 246 -18.82 -1.06 20.51
C GLU A 246 -17.33 -0.96 20.18
N LYS A 247 -16.56 -0.20 20.97
CA LYS A 247 -15.15 0.09 20.67
C LYS A 247 -14.23 -0.59 21.67
N HIS A 248 -13.27 -1.34 21.14
CA HIS A 248 -12.22 -2.01 21.90
C HIS A 248 -10.84 -1.68 21.35
N TYR A 249 -9.82 -1.95 22.17
CA TYR A 249 -8.45 -1.56 21.88
C TYR A 249 -7.49 -2.71 22.14
N LEU A 250 -6.51 -2.88 21.26
CA LEU A 250 -5.43 -3.84 21.44
C LEU A 250 -4.10 -3.07 21.48
N THR A 251 -3.59 -2.82 22.68
CA THR A 251 -2.37 -2.02 22.89
C THR A 251 -1.14 -2.88 23.17
N GLN A 252 -1.31 -4.17 23.38
CA GLN A 252 -0.24 -5.11 23.71
C GLN A 252 0.33 -5.78 22.45
N SER A 253 1.55 -5.40 22.03
CA SER A 253 2.28 -6.00 20.90
C SER A 253 3.07 -7.23 21.33
N PHE A 254 2.89 -8.35 20.63
CA PHE A 254 3.66 -9.57 20.85
C PHE A 254 4.87 -9.68 19.91
N ARG A 255 5.01 -8.76 18.96
CA ARG A 255 6.08 -8.78 17.95
C ARG A 255 7.43 -8.32 18.49
N PHE A 256 7.42 -7.29 19.32
CA PHE A 256 8.63 -6.61 19.76
C PHE A 256 8.53 -6.21 21.22
N GLY A 257 9.70 -6.05 21.84
CA GLY A 257 9.83 -5.63 23.22
C GLY A 257 9.75 -4.11 23.44
N PRO A 258 10.02 -3.67 24.68
CA PRO A 258 9.79 -2.28 25.10
C PRO A 258 10.58 -1.22 24.34
N ALA A 259 11.78 -1.53 23.84
CA ALA A 259 12.62 -0.52 23.18
C ALA A 259 12.05 -0.06 21.83
N VAL A 260 11.59 -0.99 20.98
CA VAL A 260 10.90 -0.64 19.72
C VAL A 260 9.55 -0.01 20.02
N ALA A 261 8.82 -0.51 21.03
CA ALA A 261 7.57 0.11 21.46
C ALA A 261 7.77 1.58 21.90
N HIS A 262 8.89 1.89 22.55
CA HIS A 262 9.23 3.26 22.95
C HIS A 262 9.44 4.18 21.74
N VAL A 263 10.24 3.76 20.76
CA VAL A 263 10.44 4.53 19.51
C VAL A 263 9.12 4.73 18.77
N ALA A 264 8.29 3.68 18.69
CA ALA A 264 6.97 3.76 18.07
C ALA A 264 6.07 4.76 18.81
N ASN A 265 6.02 4.72 20.15
CA ASN A 265 5.23 5.65 20.96
C ASN A 265 5.71 7.11 20.83
N ILE A 266 7.01 7.36 20.65
CA ILE A 266 7.53 8.71 20.37
C ILE A 266 6.92 9.22 19.06
N ILE A 267 6.99 8.44 17.99
CA ILE A 267 6.39 8.82 16.68
C ILE A 267 4.88 9.07 16.84
N LEU A 268 4.17 8.17 17.53
CA LEU A 268 2.73 8.29 17.75
C LEU A 268 2.34 9.51 18.61
N SER A 269 3.21 9.94 19.53
CA SER A 269 2.94 11.12 20.36
C SER A 269 2.78 12.40 19.53
N TYR A 270 3.51 12.51 18.41
CA TYR A 270 3.36 13.62 17.47
C TYR A 270 2.03 13.59 16.70
N LYS A 271 1.36 12.43 16.67
CA LYS A 271 -0.02 12.29 16.16
C LYS A 271 -1.09 12.53 17.23
N GLY A 272 -0.69 12.90 18.45
CA GLY A 272 -1.61 13.07 19.58
C GLY A 272 -2.15 11.76 20.16
N GLU A 273 -1.51 10.62 19.87
CA GLU A 273 -1.91 9.35 20.48
C GLU A 273 -1.62 9.36 21.98
N THR A 274 -2.61 8.99 22.78
CA THR A 274 -2.52 8.93 24.23
C THR A 274 -2.42 7.50 24.75
N ARG A 275 -2.88 6.52 23.97
CA ARG A 275 -2.84 5.10 24.32
C ARG A 275 -1.51 4.51 23.89
N LYS A 276 -0.66 4.23 24.88
CA LYS A 276 0.69 3.74 24.64
C LYS A 276 0.68 2.27 24.21
N LEU A 277 1.42 1.98 23.15
CA LEU A 277 1.74 0.64 22.70
C LEU A 277 2.69 -0.02 23.71
N GLN A 278 2.38 -1.24 24.13
CA GLN A 278 3.19 -2.02 25.07
C GLN A 278 3.90 -3.14 24.30
N GLY A 279 5.23 -3.20 24.38
CA GLY A 279 6.01 -4.27 23.76
C GLY A 279 6.15 -5.46 24.71
N LEU A 280 5.37 -6.52 24.48
CA LEU A 280 5.41 -7.78 25.22
C LEU A 280 6.21 -8.88 24.50
N GLY A 281 6.74 -8.59 23.30
CA GLY A 281 7.63 -9.50 22.58
C GLY A 281 9.02 -9.60 23.22
N GLU A 282 9.94 -10.28 22.53
CA GLU A 282 11.33 -10.42 22.99
C GLU A 282 12.01 -9.06 23.21
N LYS A 283 13.01 -9.03 24.11
CA LYS A 283 13.75 -7.80 24.42
C LYS A 283 14.46 -7.26 23.18
N THR A 284 13.94 -6.16 22.65
CA THR A 284 14.52 -5.48 21.48
C THR A 284 15.62 -4.48 21.84
N LEU A 285 16.53 -4.23 20.90
CA LEU A 285 17.54 -3.17 20.95
C LEU A 285 17.31 -2.13 19.85
N VAL A 286 17.61 -0.87 20.15
CA VAL A 286 17.62 0.24 19.18
C VAL A 286 19.06 0.68 18.99
N LYS A 287 19.53 0.76 17.75
CA LYS A 287 20.91 1.12 17.38
C LYS A 287 20.93 2.15 16.25
N LYS A 288 22.08 2.79 16.02
CA LYS A 288 22.30 3.65 14.85
C LYS A 288 22.61 2.88 13.56
N ALA A 289 23.11 1.65 13.70
CA ALA A 289 23.44 0.77 12.58
C ALA A 289 23.29 -0.70 12.98
N LEU A 290 23.03 -1.57 12.01
CA LEU A 290 23.02 -3.02 12.21
C LEU A 290 24.46 -3.54 12.35
N PRO A 291 24.74 -4.46 13.30
CA PRO A 291 26.05 -5.11 13.41
C PRO A 291 26.51 -5.84 12.13
N VAL A 292 27.83 -5.85 11.87
CA VAL A 292 28.47 -6.43 10.67
C VAL A 292 28.53 -7.98 10.67
N GLY A 293 28.24 -8.63 11.79
CA GLY A 293 28.22 -10.10 11.92
C GLY A 293 26.83 -10.77 11.98
N LEU A 294 25.75 -10.07 11.62
CA LEU A 294 24.41 -10.67 11.65
C LEU A 294 24.21 -11.66 10.50
N PRO A 295 23.51 -12.79 10.73
CA PRO A 295 23.24 -13.79 9.70
C PRO A 295 22.30 -13.28 8.60
N HIS A 296 21.38 -12.38 8.97
CA HIS A 296 20.39 -11.78 8.07
C HIS A 296 20.20 -10.31 8.42
N ARG A 297 19.96 -9.47 7.41
CA ARG A 297 19.65 -8.04 7.58
C ARG A 297 18.52 -7.63 6.65
N THR A 298 17.53 -6.92 7.18
CA THR A 298 16.50 -6.29 6.36
C THR A 298 16.72 -4.79 6.28
N TYR A 299 16.72 -4.23 5.08
CA TYR A 299 16.74 -2.78 4.86
C TYR A 299 15.40 -2.29 4.32
N ILE A 300 14.78 -1.35 5.04
CA ILE A 300 13.51 -0.72 4.68
C ILE A 300 13.78 0.69 4.15
N HIS A 301 13.28 0.95 2.95
CA HIS A 301 13.44 2.21 2.24
C HIS A 301 12.11 2.97 2.12
N ARG A 302 12.14 4.29 2.10
CA ARG A 302 10.98 5.12 1.80
C ARG A 302 10.53 4.95 0.35
N THR A 303 11.48 4.81 -0.56
CA THR A 303 11.28 4.89 -2.01
C THR A 303 11.68 3.61 -2.71
N VAL A 304 11.04 3.31 -3.85
CA VAL A 304 11.44 2.16 -4.69
C VAL A 304 12.81 2.38 -5.31
N ILE A 305 13.15 3.62 -5.68
CA ILE A 305 14.48 3.96 -6.21
C ILE A 305 15.58 3.65 -5.19
N GLY A 306 15.38 4.02 -3.91
CA GLY A 306 16.34 3.72 -2.86
C GLY A 306 16.57 2.22 -2.67
N VAL A 307 15.53 1.38 -2.81
CA VAL A 307 15.70 -0.10 -2.79
C VAL A 307 16.63 -0.56 -3.91
N ILE A 308 16.39 -0.07 -5.13
CA ILE A 308 17.16 -0.46 -6.32
C ILE A 308 18.60 0.03 -6.21
N GLU A 309 18.81 1.30 -5.83
CA GLU A 309 20.14 1.90 -5.66
C GLU A 309 20.96 1.15 -4.59
N ASN A 310 20.34 0.85 -3.43
CA ASN A 310 21.00 0.07 -2.39
C ASN A 310 21.39 -1.32 -2.91
N ALA A 311 20.50 -2.00 -3.65
CA ALA A 311 20.83 -3.28 -4.26
C ALA A 311 22.01 -3.16 -5.24
N LEU A 312 22.00 -2.17 -6.12
CA LEU A 312 23.06 -1.90 -7.11
C LEU A 312 24.42 -1.60 -6.47
N CYS A 313 24.43 -1.05 -5.25
CA CYS A 313 25.64 -0.86 -4.44
C CYS A 313 26.11 -2.18 -3.80
N LEU A 314 25.19 -2.89 -3.15
CA LEU A 314 25.49 -4.14 -2.41
C LEU A 314 25.95 -5.29 -3.31
N VAL A 315 25.54 -5.31 -4.57
CA VAL A 315 25.89 -6.39 -5.52
C VAL A 315 27.39 -6.62 -5.68
N THR A 316 28.20 -5.58 -5.41
CA THR A 316 29.67 -5.66 -5.47
C THR A 316 30.26 -6.67 -4.46
N GLU A 317 29.59 -6.88 -3.33
CA GLU A 317 29.98 -7.83 -2.29
C GLU A 317 29.43 -9.26 -2.54
N LYS A 318 28.67 -9.45 -3.62
CA LYS A 318 27.97 -10.69 -3.98
C LYS A 318 27.12 -11.31 -2.84
N PRO A 319 26.26 -10.52 -2.17
CA PRO A 319 25.38 -11.04 -1.12
C PRO A 319 24.26 -11.92 -1.70
N LYS A 320 23.57 -12.68 -0.84
CA LYS A 320 22.30 -13.32 -1.21
C LYS A 320 21.15 -12.37 -0.88
N ILE A 321 20.51 -11.83 -1.91
CA ILE A 321 19.48 -10.79 -1.79
C ILE A 321 18.10 -11.38 -2.01
N TYR A 322 17.21 -11.18 -1.04
CA TYR A 322 15.78 -11.40 -1.21
C TYR A 322 15.05 -10.07 -1.39
N TRP A 323 14.13 -10.04 -2.35
CA TRP A 323 13.30 -8.87 -2.65
C TRP A 323 11.87 -9.13 -2.20
N VAL A 324 11.35 -8.29 -1.31
CA VAL A 324 9.95 -8.45 -0.89
C VAL A 324 9.00 -8.21 -2.07
N GLY A 325 8.26 -9.26 -2.44
CA GLY A 325 7.39 -9.27 -3.62
C GLY A 325 8.09 -9.66 -4.93
N GLY A 326 9.36 -10.10 -4.86
CA GLY A 326 10.16 -10.53 -6.02
C GLY A 326 10.78 -9.37 -6.80
N ILE A 327 11.92 -9.62 -7.43
CA ILE A 327 12.70 -8.60 -8.18
C ILE A 327 11.90 -7.97 -9.33
N ASP A 328 11.06 -8.76 -10.00
CA ASP A 328 10.22 -8.27 -11.11
C ASP A 328 9.19 -7.24 -10.65
N SER A 329 8.76 -7.26 -9.36
CA SER A 329 7.83 -6.27 -8.80
C SER A 329 8.44 -4.87 -8.59
N TYR A 330 9.73 -4.71 -8.92
CA TYR A 330 10.47 -3.45 -8.91
C TYR A 330 10.79 -2.96 -10.33
N SER A 331 10.21 -3.61 -11.35
CA SER A 331 10.36 -3.26 -12.77
C SER A 331 11.81 -3.27 -13.27
N VAL A 332 12.69 -4.09 -12.67
CA VAL A 332 14.12 -4.14 -13.02
C VAL A 332 14.35 -4.59 -14.47
N ARG A 333 13.49 -5.48 -14.98
CA ARG A 333 13.55 -5.91 -16.39
C ARG A 333 13.21 -4.78 -17.36
N ASP A 334 12.20 -3.97 -17.02
CA ASP A 334 11.82 -2.81 -17.83
C ASP A 334 12.95 -1.76 -17.85
N LEU A 335 13.72 -1.63 -16.77
CA LEU A 335 14.91 -0.77 -16.73
C LEU A 335 16.02 -1.22 -17.70
N GLU A 336 16.26 -2.53 -17.81
CA GLU A 336 17.25 -3.08 -18.74
C GLU A 336 16.85 -2.84 -20.21
N ASP A 337 15.59 -3.14 -20.55
CA ASP A 337 15.05 -2.88 -21.90
C ASP A 337 15.06 -1.39 -22.24
N LEU A 338 14.67 -0.53 -21.29
CA LEU A 338 14.68 0.91 -21.47
C LEU A 338 16.11 1.46 -21.59
N PHE A 339 17.09 0.88 -20.90
CA PHE A 339 18.50 1.23 -21.07
C PHE A 339 18.96 0.95 -22.50
N TYR A 340 18.72 -0.25 -23.03
CA TYR A 340 19.09 -0.57 -24.42
C TYR A 340 18.37 0.31 -25.43
N PHE A 341 17.09 0.61 -25.18
CA PHE A 341 16.31 1.54 -25.99
C PHE A 341 16.92 2.96 -25.97
N SER A 342 17.38 3.45 -24.82
CA SER A 342 18.06 4.76 -24.68
C SER A 342 19.37 4.86 -25.46
N ARG A 343 20.05 3.72 -25.67
CA ARG A 343 21.31 3.62 -26.43
C ARG A 343 21.12 3.26 -27.90
N GLN A 344 19.87 3.28 -28.40
CA GLN A 344 19.50 2.88 -29.75
C GLN A 344 19.83 1.41 -30.09
N GLN A 345 20.09 0.57 -29.08
CA GLN A 345 20.40 -0.86 -29.23
C GLN A 345 19.09 -1.67 -29.28
N ARG A 346 18.24 -1.40 -30.28
CA ARG A 346 16.88 -1.97 -30.38
C ARG A 346 16.83 -3.49 -30.47
N ASP A 347 17.88 -4.10 -31.02
CA ASP A 347 17.97 -5.56 -31.18
C ASP A 347 18.05 -6.29 -29.84
N LEU A 348 18.59 -5.63 -28.81
CA LEU A 348 18.73 -6.16 -27.45
C LEU A 348 17.45 -5.99 -26.61
N VAL A 349 16.49 -5.18 -27.08
CA VAL A 349 15.23 -4.93 -26.36
C VAL A 349 14.31 -6.16 -26.49
N GLN A 350 14.03 -6.80 -25.35
CA GLN A 350 13.17 -7.97 -25.27
C GLN A 350 11.68 -7.58 -25.27
N ASN A 351 11.31 -6.52 -24.54
CA ASN A 351 9.95 -6.02 -24.50
C ASN A 351 9.56 -5.33 -25.82
N LYS A 352 9.05 -6.10 -26.78
CA LYS A 352 8.60 -5.57 -28.09
C LYS A 352 7.46 -4.56 -27.99
N LYS A 353 6.71 -4.52 -26.88
CA LYS A 353 5.69 -3.47 -26.67
C LYS A 353 6.33 -2.10 -26.49
N LEU A 354 7.50 -1.99 -25.84
CA LEU A 354 8.23 -0.73 -25.73
C LEU A 354 8.55 -0.15 -27.13
N LEU A 355 9.01 -1.00 -28.04
CA LEU A 355 9.34 -0.60 -29.42
C LEU A 355 8.12 -0.22 -30.27
N ARG A 356 6.95 -0.76 -29.94
CA ARG A 356 5.69 -0.48 -30.64
C ARG A 356 5.02 0.78 -30.10
N ASP A 357 5.04 0.95 -28.79
CA ASP A 357 4.31 2.00 -28.09
C ASP A 357 5.08 3.34 -28.14
N TYR A 358 6.40 3.32 -28.38
CA TYR A 358 7.25 4.51 -28.47
C TYR A 358 8.14 4.47 -29.72
N ARG A 359 8.20 5.60 -30.43
CA ARG A 359 9.05 5.79 -31.62
C ARG A 359 10.52 5.71 -31.26
N ASP A 360 10.94 6.38 -30.19
CA ASP A 360 12.32 6.49 -29.72
C ASP A 360 12.35 6.88 -28.22
N TYR A 361 13.56 6.88 -27.63
CA TYR A 361 13.73 7.24 -26.22
C TYR A 361 13.41 8.72 -25.94
N ALA A 362 13.58 9.62 -26.91
CA ALA A 362 13.25 11.02 -26.73
C ALA A 362 11.73 11.20 -26.53
N GLN A 363 10.92 10.49 -27.31
CA GLN A 363 9.46 10.47 -27.11
C GLN A 363 9.08 9.87 -25.76
N TYR A 364 9.77 8.82 -25.29
CA TYR A 364 9.53 8.26 -23.96
C TYR A 364 9.78 9.31 -22.85
N VAL A 365 10.87 10.07 -22.96
CA VAL A 365 11.21 11.15 -22.02
C VAL A 365 10.18 12.28 -22.09
N GLU A 366 9.80 12.72 -23.28
CA GLU A 366 8.77 13.75 -23.48
C GLU A 366 7.44 13.34 -22.82
N ILE A 367 7.00 12.09 -23.04
CA ILE A 367 5.78 11.58 -22.40
C ILE A 367 5.93 11.55 -20.88
N ALA A 368 7.09 11.13 -20.35
CA ALA A 368 7.34 11.12 -18.91
C ALA A 368 7.25 12.53 -18.30
N GLU A 369 7.76 13.54 -19.01
CA GLU A 369 7.73 14.94 -18.60
C GLU A 369 6.32 15.54 -18.69
N VAL A 370 5.60 15.33 -19.79
CA VAL A 370 4.25 15.87 -19.98
C VAL A 370 3.25 15.19 -19.03
N SER A 371 3.35 13.87 -18.88
CA SER A 371 2.48 13.11 -17.98
C SER A 371 2.88 13.24 -16.51
N GLN A 372 4.12 13.63 -16.19
CA GLN A 372 4.66 13.57 -14.82
C GLN A 372 4.56 12.17 -14.19
N ASP A 373 4.68 11.12 -15.02
CA ASP A 373 4.62 9.74 -14.54
C ASP A 373 5.84 9.38 -13.67
N SER A 374 5.58 9.03 -12.41
CA SER A 374 6.63 8.80 -11.42
C SER A 374 7.50 7.58 -11.72
N GLU A 375 6.95 6.54 -12.36
CA GLU A 375 7.68 5.32 -12.73
C GLU A 375 8.58 5.58 -13.94
N MET A 376 8.09 6.30 -14.95
CA MET A 376 8.90 6.71 -16.10
C MET A 376 10.05 7.64 -15.66
N ILE A 377 9.75 8.67 -14.87
CA ILE A 377 10.76 9.61 -14.34
C ILE A 377 11.82 8.88 -13.50
N ARG A 378 11.41 7.95 -12.64
CA ARG A 378 12.33 7.11 -11.86
C ARG A 378 13.26 6.32 -12.78
N SER A 379 12.71 5.69 -13.81
CA SER A 379 13.47 4.86 -14.74
C SER A 379 14.52 5.67 -15.51
N ILE A 380 14.14 6.87 -15.97
CA ILE A 380 15.05 7.82 -16.61
C ILE A 380 16.20 8.21 -15.67
N LYS A 381 15.90 8.51 -14.39
CA LYS A 381 16.93 8.85 -13.39
C LYS A 381 17.94 7.73 -13.19
N ILE A 382 17.48 6.49 -13.04
CA ILE A 382 18.36 5.32 -12.84
C ILE A 382 19.25 5.11 -14.08
N ILE A 383 18.69 5.16 -15.29
CA ILE A 383 19.45 4.98 -16.53
C ILE A 383 20.54 6.03 -16.70
N ASN A 384 20.24 7.29 -16.35
CA ASN A 384 21.22 8.38 -16.43
C ASN A 384 22.33 8.25 -15.38
N MET A 385 22.03 7.70 -14.20
CA MET A 385 22.98 7.56 -13.09
C MET A 385 23.94 6.38 -13.26
N TYR A 386 23.51 5.29 -13.92
CA TYR A 386 24.27 4.04 -14.02
C TYR A 386 24.59 3.68 -15.49
N PRO A 387 25.75 4.12 -16.03
CA PRO A 387 26.17 3.76 -17.39
C PRO A 387 26.42 2.26 -17.60
N ASP A 388 26.76 1.53 -16.54
CA ASP A 388 27.03 0.08 -16.50
C ASP A 388 25.82 -0.73 -15.99
N LEU A 389 24.60 -0.18 -16.14
CA LEU A 389 23.38 -0.75 -15.60
C LEU A 389 23.13 -2.22 -16.03
N PRO A 390 23.31 -2.64 -17.30
CA PRO A 390 23.08 -4.04 -17.68
C PRO A 390 23.98 -5.03 -16.93
N GLN A 391 25.26 -4.70 -16.74
CA GLN A 391 26.20 -5.55 -16.00
C GLN A 391 25.78 -5.65 -14.52
N ARG A 392 25.33 -4.55 -13.93
CA ARG A 392 24.84 -4.55 -12.54
C ARG A 392 23.53 -5.33 -12.40
N ILE A 393 22.60 -5.22 -13.35
CA ILE A 393 21.35 -6.00 -13.35
C ILE A 393 21.64 -7.49 -13.47
N LEU A 394 22.58 -7.90 -14.33
CA LEU A 394 23.02 -9.29 -14.44
C LEU A 394 23.60 -9.80 -13.11
N ALA A 395 24.46 -9.02 -12.46
CA ALA A 395 25.01 -9.36 -11.15
C ALA A 395 23.91 -9.39 -10.06
N LEU A 396 22.92 -8.50 -10.12
CA LEU A 396 21.80 -8.49 -9.20
C LEU A 396 20.95 -9.74 -9.33
N ARG A 397 20.68 -10.17 -10.56
CA ARG A 397 19.95 -11.41 -10.84
C ARG A 397 20.68 -12.64 -10.29
N SER A 398 22.01 -12.70 -10.42
CA SER A 398 22.79 -13.82 -9.88
C SER A 398 22.91 -13.82 -8.35
N CYS A 399 22.78 -12.65 -7.71
CA CYS A 399 22.72 -12.50 -6.25
C CYS A 399 21.32 -12.71 -5.67
N THR A 400 20.28 -12.70 -6.51
CA THR A 400 18.89 -12.78 -6.06
C THR A 400 18.49 -14.22 -5.72
N VAL A 401 17.82 -14.41 -4.59
CA VAL A 401 17.29 -15.70 -4.15
C VAL A 401 15.76 -15.67 -4.08
N ASP A 402 15.12 -16.81 -4.34
CA ASP A 402 13.66 -16.94 -4.33
C ASP A 402 13.08 -17.07 -2.93
N LYS A 403 13.84 -17.68 -2.01
CA LYS A 403 13.42 -17.92 -0.63
C LYS A 403 14.16 -16.99 0.31
N GLU A 404 13.40 -16.29 1.15
CA GLU A 404 13.96 -15.38 2.15
C GLU A 404 14.90 -16.08 3.14
N LEU A 405 14.63 -17.35 3.47
CA LEU A 405 15.46 -18.14 4.38
C LEU A 405 16.89 -18.36 3.86
N ASP A 406 17.11 -18.28 2.55
CA ASP A 406 18.42 -18.44 1.94
C ASP A 406 19.19 -17.11 1.84
N ALA A 407 18.55 -15.99 2.16
CA ALA A 407 19.09 -14.66 1.99
C ALA A 407 19.98 -14.23 3.16
N THR A 408 21.02 -13.45 2.87
CA THR A 408 21.78 -12.69 3.86
C THR A 408 21.23 -11.27 4.01
N ILE A 409 20.55 -10.77 2.97
CA ILE A 409 19.96 -9.43 2.93
C ILE A 409 18.54 -9.50 2.36
N THR A 410 17.57 -8.88 3.05
CA THR A 410 16.24 -8.60 2.51
C THR A 410 16.11 -7.11 2.20
N LEU A 411 15.64 -6.77 1.01
CA LEU A 411 15.37 -5.40 0.59
C LEU A 411 13.87 -5.18 0.37
N THR A 412 13.35 -4.08 0.93
CA THR A 412 11.95 -3.70 0.77
C THR A 412 11.74 -2.20 0.87
N SER A 413 10.62 -1.72 0.35
CA SER A 413 10.08 -0.41 0.72
C SER A 413 9.24 -0.52 1.99
N ALA A 414 9.02 0.61 2.68
CA ALA A 414 8.16 0.71 3.86
C ALA A 414 6.70 0.34 3.55
N HIS A 415 6.26 0.58 2.31
CA HIS A 415 4.92 0.16 1.88
C HIS A 415 4.82 -1.36 1.73
N LYS A 416 5.79 -1.99 1.06
CA LYS A 416 5.81 -3.44 0.85
C LYS A 416 6.13 -4.22 2.13
N SER A 417 6.70 -3.57 3.15
CA SER A 417 7.00 -4.21 4.44
C SER A 417 5.78 -4.36 5.35
N LYS A 418 4.66 -3.70 5.04
CA LYS A 418 3.43 -3.79 5.84
C LYS A 418 2.96 -5.26 5.91
N GLY A 419 2.67 -5.71 7.12
CA GLY A 419 2.28 -7.10 7.41
C GLY A 419 3.44 -8.09 7.55
N LEU A 420 4.68 -7.69 7.25
CA LEU A 420 5.88 -8.49 7.44
C LEU A 420 6.61 -8.09 8.74
N GLU A 421 7.63 -8.87 9.11
CA GLU A 421 8.45 -8.67 10.32
C GLU A 421 9.78 -9.43 10.20
N TRP A 422 10.84 -8.92 10.82
CA TRP A 422 12.18 -9.49 10.78
C TRP A 422 12.93 -9.29 12.09
N ASP A 423 13.86 -10.19 12.40
CA ASP A 423 14.74 -10.08 13.56
C ASP A 423 15.57 -8.79 13.55
N PHE A 424 16.17 -8.45 12.40
CA PHE A 424 17.10 -7.34 12.28
C PHE A 424 16.70 -6.40 11.14
N VAL A 425 16.25 -5.20 11.50
CA VAL A 425 15.76 -4.19 10.54
C VAL A 425 16.59 -2.93 10.64
N GLY A 426 17.06 -2.43 9.50
CA GLY A 426 17.65 -1.10 9.35
C GLY A 426 16.79 -0.22 8.48
N LEU A 427 16.55 1.01 8.92
CA LEU A 427 15.92 2.04 8.11
C LEU A 427 16.98 2.76 7.30
N PHE A 428 16.71 2.96 6.01
CA PHE A 428 17.61 3.70 5.13
C PHE A 428 17.39 5.22 5.25
N ASP A 429 18.36 6.03 4.83
CA ASP A 429 18.32 7.50 4.91
C ASP A 429 17.57 8.18 3.74
N ASP A 430 16.66 7.46 3.06
CA ASP A 430 15.86 7.99 1.96
C ASP A 430 14.47 8.54 2.39
N PHE A 431 14.22 8.63 3.69
CA PHE A 431 13.06 9.33 4.28
C PHE A 431 13.34 10.83 4.35
N THR A 432 13.27 11.51 3.20
CA THR A 432 13.70 12.92 3.07
C THR A 432 12.65 13.94 3.50
N SER A 433 11.38 13.56 3.61
CA SER A 433 10.31 14.46 4.05
C SER A 433 10.25 14.51 5.58
N ASP A 434 10.74 15.59 6.20
CA ASP A 434 10.62 15.78 7.65
C ASP A 434 9.14 16.01 8.03
N PRO A 435 8.49 15.07 8.74
CA PRO A 435 7.08 15.20 9.13
C PRO A 435 6.85 16.28 10.20
N LEU A 436 7.90 16.79 10.82
CA LEU A 436 7.84 17.80 11.86
C LEU A 436 8.29 19.19 11.35
N SER A 437 8.46 19.34 10.04
CA SER A 437 8.65 20.65 9.41
C SER A 437 7.41 21.53 9.62
N PRO A 438 7.54 22.83 9.91
CA PRO A 438 6.38 23.71 10.11
C PRO A 438 5.54 23.91 8.84
N ASP A 439 6.13 23.76 7.66
CA ASP A 439 5.48 24.05 6.38
C ASP A 439 4.78 22.84 5.75
N ILE A 440 4.80 21.67 6.41
CA ILE A 440 4.20 20.47 5.85
C ILE A 440 2.68 20.48 6.01
N ASP A 441 1.97 20.09 4.96
CA ASP A 441 0.53 19.84 5.03
C ASP A 441 0.21 18.79 6.11
N PRO A 442 -0.82 19.00 6.98
CA PRO A 442 -1.16 18.07 8.05
C PRO A 442 -1.47 16.64 7.58
N GLY A 443 -2.12 16.48 6.42
CA GLY A 443 -2.40 15.17 5.84
C GLY A 443 -1.12 14.44 5.44
N ARG A 444 -0.21 15.16 4.76
CA ARG A 444 1.10 14.64 4.37
C ARG A 444 1.98 14.31 5.58
N ARG A 445 1.95 15.14 6.64
CA ARG A 445 2.62 14.86 7.92
C ARG A 445 2.16 13.53 8.50
N ASP A 446 0.86 13.31 8.52
CA ASP A 446 0.28 12.10 9.08
C ASP A 446 0.67 10.85 8.29
N ASP A 447 0.73 10.95 6.96
CA ASP A 447 1.14 9.87 6.07
C ASP A 447 2.62 9.49 6.29
N GLU A 448 3.52 10.47 6.44
CA GLU A 448 4.94 10.22 6.71
C GLU A 448 5.17 9.63 8.11
N LEU A 449 4.45 10.12 9.14
CA LEU A 449 4.51 9.53 10.49
C LEU A 449 3.99 8.10 10.51
N ASN A 450 2.89 7.81 9.80
CA ASN A 450 2.35 6.45 9.67
C ASN A 450 3.36 5.51 9.00
N LEU A 451 4.03 5.99 7.95
CA LEU A 451 5.00 5.19 7.23
C LEU A 451 6.24 4.89 8.06
N LEU A 452 6.73 5.86 8.85
CA LEU A 452 7.80 5.63 9.83
C LEU A 452 7.35 4.65 10.91
N TYR A 453 6.14 4.81 11.45
CA TYR A 453 5.56 3.89 12.43
C TYR A 453 5.48 2.46 11.88
N VAL A 454 5.02 2.28 10.63
CA VAL A 454 5.04 0.97 9.96
C VAL A 454 6.46 0.43 9.90
N ALA A 455 7.43 1.22 9.44
CA ALA A 455 8.81 0.78 9.25
C ALA A 455 9.51 0.37 10.57
N VAL A 456 9.41 1.18 11.63
CA VAL A 456 10.05 0.86 12.93
C VAL A 456 9.43 -0.37 13.60
N THR A 457 8.13 -0.59 13.41
CA THR A 457 7.39 -1.71 14.03
C THR A 457 7.57 -3.04 13.31
N ARG A 458 8.47 -3.14 12.32
CA ARG A 458 8.82 -4.39 11.64
C ARG A 458 9.92 -5.18 12.37
N ALA A 459 10.71 -4.53 13.22
CA ALA A 459 11.83 -5.13 13.92
C ALA A 459 11.37 -6.00 15.11
N MET A 460 11.88 -7.23 15.23
CA MET A 460 11.59 -8.14 16.33
C MET A 460 12.73 -8.22 17.36
N LYS A 461 13.99 -7.98 16.97
CA LYS A 461 15.16 -8.01 17.87
C LYS A 461 15.99 -6.73 17.83
N ILE A 462 16.44 -6.27 16.65
CA ILE A 462 17.22 -5.03 16.52
C ILE A 462 16.58 -4.10 15.49
N LEU A 463 16.32 -2.87 15.91
CA LEU A 463 15.98 -1.76 15.03
C LEU A 463 17.19 -0.83 14.90
N ALA A 464 17.77 -0.72 13.70
CA ALA A 464 18.69 0.34 13.36
C ALA A 464 17.90 1.53 12.78
N ILE A 465 17.90 2.65 13.50
CA ILE A 465 17.18 3.87 13.12
C ILE A 465 18.00 4.70 12.14
N ASN A 466 17.33 5.41 11.25
CA ASN A 466 17.94 6.38 10.34
C ASN A 466 18.07 7.75 11.00
N SER A 467 18.68 8.70 10.28
CA SER A 467 18.87 10.09 10.74
C SER A 467 17.55 10.79 11.10
N LEU A 468 16.49 10.56 10.33
CA LEU A 468 15.18 11.18 10.57
C LEU A 468 14.55 10.71 11.89
N VAL A 469 14.50 9.41 12.14
CA VAL A 469 13.94 8.87 13.40
C VAL A 469 14.76 9.34 14.60
N LEU A 470 16.09 9.41 14.46
CA LEU A 470 16.96 9.97 15.50
C LEU A 470 16.61 11.44 15.78
N SER A 471 16.43 12.27 14.75
CA SER A 471 16.03 13.67 14.90
C SER A 471 14.67 13.82 15.59
N ILE A 472 13.69 12.98 15.24
CA ILE A 472 12.38 12.95 15.91
C ILE A 472 12.53 12.62 17.40
N MET A 473 13.37 11.66 17.75
CA MET A 473 13.63 11.29 19.14
C MET A 473 14.34 12.41 19.92
N GLU A 474 15.30 13.10 19.30
CA GLU A 474 15.99 14.25 19.90
C GLU A 474 15.00 15.40 20.18
N ARG A 475 14.13 15.74 19.20
CA ARG A 475 13.08 16.76 19.39
C ARG A 475 12.10 16.38 20.50
N TYR A 476 11.80 15.10 20.65
CA TYR A 476 10.90 14.62 21.71
C TYR A 476 11.51 14.82 23.09
N VAL A 477 12.80 14.52 23.25
CA VAL A 477 13.53 14.74 24.50
C VAL A 477 13.66 16.24 24.80
N ASP A 478 14.01 17.05 23.80
CA ASP A 478 14.10 18.51 23.94
C ASP A 478 12.77 19.13 24.40
N ALA A 479 11.64 18.67 23.85
CA ALA A 479 10.31 19.14 24.24
C ALA A 479 9.92 18.79 25.68
N LEU A 480 10.45 17.69 26.23
CA LEU A 480 10.23 17.28 27.62
C LEU A 480 11.17 17.98 28.61
N ALA A 481 12.28 18.56 28.13
CA ALA A 481 13.30 19.21 28.95
C ALA A 481 13.64 20.63 28.45
N PRO A 482 12.69 21.59 28.49
CA PRO A 482 12.86 22.93 27.92
C PRO A 482 14.04 23.75 28.48
N GLY A 483 14.63 23.35 29.62
CA GLY A 483 15.76 24.04 30.27
C GLY A 483 17.17 23.60 29.84
N ALA A 484 17.35 22.52 29.06
CA ALA A 484 18.68 21.93 28.84
C ALA A 484 19.57 22.67 27.81
N ARG A 485 19.00 23.54 26.96
CA ARG A 485 19.78 24.33 25.99
C ARG A 485 20.48 25.56 26.59
N GLN A 486 20.00 26.10 27.72
CA GLN A 486 20.65 27.27 28.36
C GLN A 486 21.96 26.92 29.09
N ALA A 487 22.24 25.63 29.33
CA ALA A 487 23.45 25.17 30.02
C ALA A 487 24.57 24.69 29.06
N ARG A 488 24.38 24.78 27.74
CA ARG A 488 25.36 24.37 26.72
C ARG A 488 25.75 25.52 25.75
N GLY A 489 25.41 26.75 26.11
CA GLY A 489 25.84 27.96 25.40
C GLY A 489 27.18 28.48 25.90
#